data_AF-A0A9Q9IEB8-F1
#
_entry.id   AF-A0A9Q9IEB8-F1
#
_cell.length_a   1.000
_cell.length_b   1.000
_cell.length_c   1.000
_cell.angle_alpha   90.00
_cell.angle_beta   90.00
_cell.angle_gamma   90.00
#
_symmetry.space_group_name_H-M   'P 1'
#
loop_
_entity.id
_entity.type
_entity.pdbx_description
1 polymer ?
#
loop_
_entity_poly.entity_id
_entity_poly.type
_entity_poly.pdbx_seq_one_letter_code
_entity_poly.pdbx_strand_id
1 'polypeptide(L)'
;MSVLDRAVAAAVVRAGAPGRIRFTRRQLYYEVCRGLLPVHRLPRTLKFTLPAPVGYARFLAALERHGPVPGLLEEPAERRTAPRDDVPDLYDYGLPRLLVCQDAGIAGMLLANELHMESACPVFALRDLPLDPRLAEALRRTGDAAVYVLHDASRAGYAAVEDVRAWAGDLRVHPLGLRPVHAAALHLTTAPRERSAAGSAAAPAGLALWELRRLRAGRSVEVAAVNPARLLRTVHRLVRGQTRHRRRTARLRQLQAAGFMTWPAA
;
A
#
# COMPACT_ATOMS: atom_id res chain seq x y z
N MET A 1 -4.31 13.58 -31.91
CA MET A 1 -4.16 12.72 -30.71
C MET A 1 -2.68 12.65 -30.32
N SER A 2 -2.31 13.16 -29.15
CA SER A 2 -0.90 13.24 -28.71
C SER A 2 -0.35 11.87 -28.26
N VAL A 3 0.98 11.76 -28.13
CA VAL A 3 1.63 10.56 -27.54
C VAL A 3 1.11 10.28 -26.13
N LEU A 4 0.87 11.33 -25.34
CA LEU A 4 0.35 11.20 -23.99
C LEU A 4 -1.10 10.68 -23.97
N ASP A 5 -1.95 11.15 -24.89
CA ASP A 5 -3.34 10.66 -24.98
C ASP A 5 -3.37 9.16 -25.31
N ARG A 6 -2.52 8.70 -26.24
CA ARG A 6 -2.34 7.26 -26.52
C ARG A 6 -1.82 6.48 -25.31
N ALA A 7 -0.88 7.07 -24.56
CA ALA A 7 -0.35 6.45 -23.36
C ALA A 7 -1.41 6.30 -22.25
N VAL A 8 -2.30 7.29 -22.10
CA VAL A 8 -3.47 7.22 -21.19
C VAL A 8 -4.39 6.08 -21.61
N ALA A 9 -4.82 6.03 -22.88
CA ALA A 9 -5.71 4.97 -23.36
C ALA A 9 -5.12 3.56 -23.11
N ALA A 10 -3.83 3.38 -23.41
CA ALA A 10 -3.16 2.10 -23.15
C ALA A 10 -2.99 1.80 -21.64
N ALA A 11 -2.81 2.82 -20.81
CA ALA A 11 -2.71 2.67 -19.35
C ALA A 11 -4.04 2.26 -18.72
N VAL A 12 -5.17 2.78 -19.23
CA VAL A 12 -6.52 2.38 -18.78
C VAL A 12 -6.72 0.87 -18.94
N VAL A 13 -6.39 0.34 -20.12
CA VAL A 13 -6.51 -1.09 -20.40
C VAL A 13 -5.64 -1.92 -19.45
N ARG A 14 -4.38 -1.50 -19.22
CA ARG A 14 -3.45 -2.21 -18.32
C ARG A 14 -3.85 -2.12 -16.85
N ALA A 15 -4.39 -0.99 -16.40
CA ALA A 15 -4.79 -0.77 -15.02
C ALA A 15 -6.00 -1.63 -14.63
N GLY A 16 -6.95 -1.82 -15.57
CA GLY A 16 -8.15 -2.64 -15.38
C GLY A 16 -7.96 -4.15 -15.62
N ALA A 17 -6.87 -4.57 -16.27
CA ALA A 17 -6.61 -5.99 -16.54
C ALA A 17 -6.15 -6.75 -15.27
N PRO A 18 -6.47 -8.05 -15.12
CA PRO A 18 -7.18 -8.92 -16.07
C PRO A 18 -8.72 -8.95 -15.95
N GLY A 19 -9.32 -8.29 -14.94
CA GLY A 19 -10.73 -8.55 -14.56
C GLY A 19 -11.57 -7.31 -14.25
N ARG A 20 -11.39 -6.20 -14.99
CA ARG A 20 -12.03 -4.90 -14.69
C ARG A 20 -11.74 -4.41 -13.27
N ILE A 21 -10.48 -4.54 -12.88
CA ILE A 21 -9.99 -4.05 -11.59
C ILE A 21 -10.34 -2.57 -11.47
N ARG A 22 -10.88 -2.17 -10.32
CA ARG A 22 -11.08 -0.77 -9.98
C ARG A 22 -9.76 -0.19 -9.47
N PHE A 23 -9.37 1.00 -9.90
CA PHE A 23 -8.07 1.58 -9.58
C PHE A 23 -8.16 3.07 -9.34
N THR A 24 -7.15 3.64 -8.68
CA THR A 24 -7.12 5.08 -8.38
C THR A 24 -6.54 5.89 -9.52
N ARG A 25 -6.81 7.21 -9.52
CA ARG A 25 -6.18 8.16 -10.45
C ARG A 25 -4.65 8.16 -10.33
N ARG A 26 -4.11 7.99 -9.11
CA ARG A 26 -2.66 7.88 -8.89
C ARG A 26 -2.07 6.62 -9.48
N GLN A 27 -2.76 5.49 -9.36
CA GLN A 27 -2.33 4.25 -10.01
C GLN A 27 -2.34 4.38 -11.54
N LEU A 28 -3.38 4.99 -12.11
CA LEU A 28 -3.45 5.24 -13.54
C LEU A 28 -2.29 6.13 -14.02
N TYR A 29 -1.95 7.18 -13.27
CA TYR A 29 -0.79 8.04 -13.56
C TYR A 29 0.52 7.25 -13.64
N TYR A 30 0.77 6.34 -12.70
CA TYR A 30 1.98 5.53 -12.72
C TYR A 30 1.96 4.45 -13.81
N GLU A 31 0.79 3.94 -14.21
CA GLU A 31 0.66 3.08 -15.40
C GLU A 31 0.98 3.82 -16.70
N VAL A 32 0.67 5.12 -16.80
CA VAL A 32 1.10 5.98 -17.91
C VAL A 32 2.62 6.13 -17.88
N CYS A 33 3.20 6.48 -16.73
CA CYS A 33 4.66 6.60 -16.57
C CYS A 33 5.38 5.33 -17.00
N ARG A 34 4.86 4.17 -16.58
CA ARG A 34 5.41 2.86 -16.91
C ARG A 34 5.28 2.50 -18.41
N GLY A 35 4.24 3.00 -19.08
CA GLY A 35 4.07 2.86 -20.52
C GLY A 35 5.05 3.72 -21.32
N LEU A 36 5.31 4.95 -20.85
CA LEU A 36 6.25 5.87 -21.48
C LEU A 36 7.72 5.46 -21.25
N LEU A 37 8.01 4.90 -20.08
CA LEU A 37 9.35 4.46 -19.70
C LEU A 37 9.29 3.02 -19.15
N PRO A 38 9.36 1.99 -20.02
CA PRO A 38 9.09 0.60 -19.65
C PRO A 38 10.26 -0.10 -18.92
N VAL A 39 10.93 0.61 -18.01
CA VAL A 39 12.09 0.10 -17.26
C VAL A 39 11.76 -1.07 -16.35
N HIS A 40 10.50 -1.25 -15.97
CA HIS A 40 10.00 -2.45 -15.28
C HIS A 40 10.26 -3.77 -16.03
N ARG A 41 10.58 -3.72 -17.33
CA ARG A 41 10.98 -4.88 -18.14
C ARG A 41 12.47 -5.22 -18.04
N LEU A 42 13.29 -4.29 -17.52
CA LEU A 42 14.71 -4.53 -17.31
C LEU A 42 14.94 -5.57 -16.20
N PRO A 43 16.10 -6.26 -16.19
CA PRO A 43 16.41 -7.26 -15.17
C PRO A 43 16.33 -6.68 -13.75
N ARG A 44 15.61 -7.37 -12.86
CA ARG A 44 15.43 -6.96 -11.44
C ARG A 44 16.70 -7.05 -10.60
N THR A 45 17.78 -7.59 -11.15
CA THR A 45 19.12 -7.59 -10.56
C THR A 45 19.69 -6.18 -10.48
N LEU A 46 19.34 -5.33 -11.44
CA LEU A 46 19.59 -3.90 -11.37
C LEU A 46 18.58 -3.29 -10.39
N LYS A 47 19.04 -2.53 -9.40
CA LYS A 47 18.17 -1.96 -8.37
C LYS A 47 18.21 -0.45 -8.47
N PHE A 48 17.18 0.14 -9.08
CA PHE A 48 17.08 1.58 -9.23
C PHE A 48 15.61 2.01 -9.34
N THR A 49 15.40 3.32 -9.28
CA THR A 49 14.09 3.96 -9.46
C THR A 49 14.31 5.18 -10.35
N LEU A 50 13.31 5.59 -11.11
CA LEU A 50 13.43 6.75 -11.99
C LEU A 50 12.38 7.82 -11.66
N PRO A 51 12.69 9.10 -11.88
CA PRO A 51 11.67 10.14 -11.82
C PRO A 51 10.57 9.89 -12.85
N ALA A 52 9.39 10.43 -12.59
CA ALA A 52 8.29 10.35 -13.54
C ALA A 52 8.63 11.07 -14.85
N PRO A 53 8.45 10.44 -16.02
CA PRO A 53 8.74 11.05 -17.31
C PRO A 53 7.73 12.15 -17.69
N VAL A 54 6.60 12.23 -16.98
CA VAL A 54 5.54 13.20 -17.21
C VAL A 54 5.07 13.78 -15.88
N GLY A 55 4.90 15.10 -15.83
CA GLY A 55 4.35 15.79 -14.66
C GLY A 55 2.87 15.48 -14.47
N TYR A 56 2.42 15.44 -13.21
CA TYR A 56 1.05 15.04 -12.89
C TYR A 56 -0.02 15.94 -13.52
N ALA A 57 0.20 17.27 -13.57
CA ALA A 57 -0.74 18.20 -14.19
C ALA A 57 -0.96 17.92 -15.69
N ARG A 58 0.11 17.56 -16.42
CA ARG A 58 -0.01 17.18 -17.84
C ARG A 58 -0.79 15.89 -18.03
N PHE A 59 -0.63 14.95 -17.11
CA PHE A 59 -1.43 13.74 -17.07
C PHE A 59 -2.91 14.05 -16.81
N LEU A 60 -3.24 14.91 -15.84
CA LEU A 60 -4.63 15.31 -15.56
C LEU A 60 -5.29 15.93 -16.80
N ALA A 61 -4.63 16.88 -17.45
CA ALA A 61 -5.16 17.49 -18.68
C ALA A 61 -5.37 16.45 -19.80
N ALA A 62 -4.52 15.43 -19.90
CA ALA A 62 -4.70 14.34 -20.86
C ALA A 62 -5.85 13.39 -20.47
N LEU A 63 -6.04 13.13 -19.18
CA LEU A 63 -7.14 12.33 -18.67
C LEU A 63 -8.49 13.03 -18.90
N GLU A 64 -8.56 14.34 -18.68
CA GLU A 64 -9.76 15.15 -18.97
C GLU A 64 -10.16 15.07 -20.44
N ARG A 65 -9.20 15.21 -21.36
CA ARG A 65 -9.45 15.05 -22.80
C ARG A 65 -9.85 13.63 -23.20
N HIS A 66 -9.34 12.62 -22.50
CA HIS A 66 -9.72 11.23 -22.73
C HIS A 66 -11.19 10.97 -22.34
N GLY A 67 -11.71 11.72 -21.34
CA GLY A 67 -13.06 11.54 -20.84
C GLY A 67 -13.18 10.37 -19.85
N PRO A 68 -14.42 9.90 -19.59
CA PRO A 68 -14.70 8.88 -18.59
C PRO A 68 -13.85 7.61 -18.74
N VAL A 69 -13.31 7.12 -17.62
CA VAL A 69 -12.47 5.93 -17.58
C VAL A 69 -13.17 4.82 -16.80
N PRO A 70 -13.52 3.69 -17.43
CA PRO A 70 -14.10 2.55 -16.74
C PRO A 70 -13.17 2.03 -15.62
N GLY A 71 -13.74 1.80 -14.44
CA GLY A 71 -13.00 1.28 -13.28
C GLY A 71 -12.13 2.30 -12.55
N LEU A 72 -12.00 3.53 -13.06
CA LEU A 72 -11.37 4.60 -12.31
C LEU A 72 -12.26 5.01 -11.13
N LEU A 73 -11.72 4.94 -9.93
CA LEU A 73 -12.40 5.37 -8.73
C LEU A 73 -12.42 6.89 -8.65
N GLU A 74 -13.53 7.43 -8.17
CA GLU A 74 -13.62 8.80 -7.70
C GLU A 74 -12.66 9.01 -6.53
N GLU A 75 -12.31 10.28 -6.28
CA GLU A 75 -11.46 10.56 -5.12
C GLU A 75 -12.17 10.12 -3.84
N PRO A 76 -11.44 9.57 -2.87
CA PRO A 76 -12.05 9.08 -1.65
C PRO A 76 -12.77 10.22 -0.94
N ALA A 77 -14.10 10.18 -0.93
CA ALA A 77 -14.90 11.07 -0.11
C ALA A 77 -14.45 10.97 1.37
N GLU A 78 -14.64 12.05 2.11
CA GLU A 78 -14.49 12.03 3.57
C GLU A 78 -15.43 10.98 4.13
N ARG A 79 -14.88 9.84 4.57
CA ARG A 79 -15.66 8.84 5.27
C ARG A 79 -15.82 9.30 6.70
N ARG A 80 -17.07 9.49 7.11
CA ARG A 80 -17.41 9.63 8.51
C ARG A 80 -17.22 8.27 9.17
N THR A 81 -16.14 8.12 9.94
CA THR A 81 -15.92 7.01 10.89
C THR A 81 -16.77 7.20 12.15
N ALA A 82 -18.04 7.59 11.99
CA ALA A 82 -18.94 7.56 13.11
C ALA A 82 -19.17 6.08 13.51
N PRO A 83 -19.16 5.76 14.81
CA PRO A 83 -19.55 4.44 15.29
C PRO A 83 -20.91 4.05 14.67
N ARG A 84 -20.95 2.85 14.10
CA ARG A 84 -22.18 2.28 13.56
C ARG A 84 -22.90 1.58 14.70
N ASP A 85 -23.77 2.33 15.37
CA ASP A 85 -24.61 1.80 16.45
C ASP A 85 -25.83 1.04 15.90
N ASP A 86 -26.01 1.00 14.59
CA ASP A 86 -27.07 0.29 13.87
C ASP A 86 -26.87 -1.24 13.84
N VAL A 87 -25.67 -1.74 14.15
CA VAL A 87 -25.36 -3.18 14.20
C VAL A 87 -24.57 -3.50 15.49
N PRO A 88 -25.25 -3.73 16.63
CA PRO A 88 -24.62 -3.82 17.94
C PRO A 88 -23.69 -5.04 18.12
N ASP A 89 -23.90 -6.11 17.34
CA ASP A 89 -23.13 -7.36 17.38
C ASP A 89 -22.03 -7.44 16.33
N LEU A 90 -21.78 -6.37 15.56
CA LEU A 90 -20.79 -6.36 14.47
C LEU A 90 -19.39 -6.78 14.94
N TYR A 91 -19.02 -6.41 16.17
CA TYR A 91 -17.71 -6.69 16.77
C TYR A 91 -17.64 -8.06 17.47
N ASP A 92 -18.74 -8.79 17.53
CA ASP A 92 -18.78 -10.15 18.09
C ASP A 92 -18.30 -11.18 17.08
N TYR A 93 -18.37 -10.85 15.79
CA TYR A 93 -17.70 -11.60 14.73
C TYR A 93 -16.18 -11.41 14.86
N GLY A 94 -15.47 -12.49 15.22
CA GLY A 94 -14.02 -12.46 15.36
C GLY A 94 -13.32 -11.93 14.10
N LEU A 95 -12.42 -10.96 14.28
CA LEU A 95 -11.67 -10.34 13.20
C LEU A 95 -10.22 -10.81 13.29
N PRO A 96 -9.80 -11.82 12.50
CA PRO A 96 -8.44 -12.36 12.64
C PRO A 96 -7.36 -11.40 12.12
N ARG A 97 -7.73 -10.30 11.45
CA ARG A 97 -6.80 -9.38 10.83
C ARG A 97 -7.43 -8.05 10.47
N LEU A 98 -6.61 -7.01 10.46
CA LEU A 98 -6.95 -5.64 10.08
C LEU A 98 -5.88 -5.11 9.14
N LEU A 99 -6.25 -4.33 8.12
CA LEU A 99 -5.30 -3.65 7.25
C LEU A 99 -5.53 -2.13 7.31
N VAL A 100 -4.49 -1.39 7.70
CA VAL A 100 -4.46 0.07 7.66
C VAL A 100 -3.56 0.54 6.51
N CYS A 101 -4.11 1.33 5.59
CA CYS A 101 -3.39 1.89 4.45
C CYS A 101 -3.03 3.36 4.72
N GLN A 102 -1.79 3.76 4.46
CA GLN A 102 -1.38 5.17 4.52
C GLN A 102 -2.24 6.04 3.60
N ASP A 103 -2.44 5.62 2.35
CA ASP A 103 -3.24 6.33 1.36
C ASP A 103 -4.69 5.83 1.34
N ALA A 104 -5.63 6.75 1.47
CA ALA A 104 -7.05 6.42 1.45
C ALA A 104 -7.58 6.04 0.08
N GLY A 105 -6.93 6.50 -1.00
CA GLY A 105 -7.22 6.04 -2.36
C GLY A 105 -6.93 4.55 -2.50
N ILE A 106 -5.79 4.10 -1.98
CA ILE A 106 -5.43 2.68 -1.95
C ILE A 106 -6.39 1.90 -1.04
N ALA A 107 -6.75 2.41 0.14
CA ALA A 107 -7.79 1.77 0.97
C ALA A 107 -9.11 1.60 0.20
N GLY A 108 -9.57 2.66 -0.46
CA GLY A 108 -10.75 2.66 -1.33
C GLY A 108 -10.62 1.67 -2.47
N MET A 109 -9.46 1.59 -3.11
CA MET A 109 -9.17 0.61 -4.15
C MET A 109 -9.30 -0.83 -3.66
N LEU A 110 -8.69 -1.17 -2.53
CA LEU A 110 -8.75 -2.52 -1.98
C LEU A 110 -10.19 -2.91 -1.61
N LEU A 111 -10.97 -1.97 -1.07
CA LEU A 111 -12.38 -2.17 -0.76
C LEU A 111 -13.24 -2.33 -2.01
N ALA A 112 -13.01 -1.51 -3.03
CA ALA A 112 -13.74 -1.55 -4.29
C ALA A 112 -13.46 -2.82 -5.11
N ASN A 113 -12.38 -3.54 -4.78
CA ASN A 113 -12.05 -4.86 -5.30
C ASN A 113 -12.20 -5.95 -4.21
N GLU A 114 -13.11 -5.74 -3.25
CA GLU A 114 -13.61 -6.76 -2.32
C GLU A 114 -12.57 -7.45 -1.42
N LEU A 115 -11.38 -6.85 -1.24
CA LEU A 115 -10.31 -7.46 -0.45
C LEU A 115 -10.74 -7.79 0.99
N HIS A 116 -11.57 -6.93 1.57
CA HIS A 116 -12.11 -7.10 2.92
C HIS A 116 -12.96 -8.36 3.08
N MET A 117 -13.80 -8.67 2.10
CA MET A 117 -14.63 -9.86 2.08
C MET A 117 -13.78 -11.09 1.76
N GLU A 118 -13.07 -11.04 0.64
CA GLU A 118 -12.27 -12.16 0.16
C GLU A 118 -11.20 -12.59 1.19
N SER A 119 -10.57 -11.64 1.86
CA SER A 119 -9.52 -11.94 2.83
C SER A 119 -10.02 -11.99 4.27
N ALA A 120 -11.30 -11.74 4.57
CA ALA A 120 -11.76 -11.50 5.94
C ALA A 120 -10.81 -10.52 6.67
N CYS A 121 -10.59 -9.36 6.05
CA CYS A 121 -9.59 -8.38 6.47
C CYS A 121 -10.13 -6.96 6.27
N PRO A 122 -10.83 -6.39 7.25
CA PRO A 122 -11.27 -5.00 7.20
C PRO A 122 -10.12 -4.06 6.82
N VAL A 123 -10.44 -3.07 5.98
CA VAL A 123 -9.47 -2.13 5.42
C VAL A 123 -9.85 -0.71 5.82
N PHE A 124 -8.91 0.01 6.43
CA PHE A 124 -9.06 1.40 6.85
C PHE A 124 -7.93 2.25 6.28
N ALA A 125 -8.14 3.56 6.18
CA ALA A 125 -7.09 4.51 5.89
C ALA A 125 -6.43 5.00 7.19
N LEU A 126 -5.18 5.46 7.12
CA LEU A 126 -4.46 5.97 8.28
C LEU A 126 -5.16 7.20 8.89
N ARG A 127 -5.72 8.07 8.03
CA ARG A 127 -6.49 9.25 8.44
C ARG A 127 -7.75 8.91 9.25
N ASP A 128 -8.18 7.65 9.22
CA ASP A 128 -9.35 7.18 9.95
C ASP A 128 -9.00 6.88 11.44
N LEU A 129 -7.71 6.95 11.81
CA LEU A 129 -7.26 6.77 13.19
C LEU A 129 -7.63 7.97 14.09
N PRO A 130 -7.95 7.72 15.38
CA PRO A 130 -8.10 6.40 15.99
C PRO A 130 -9.37 5.68 15.53
N LEU A 131 -9.28 4.37 15.28
CA LEU A 131 -10.46 3.55 14.97
C LEU A 131 -11.26 3.26 16.26
N ASP A 132 -12.54 2.87 16.10
CA ASP A 132 -13.43 2.52 17.21
C ASP A 132 -12.72 1.52 18.17
N PRO A 133 -12.62 1.84 19.47
CA PRO A 133 -11.97 0.97 20.46
C PRO A 133 -12.53 -0.46 20.49
N ARG A 134 -13.82 -0.66 20.16
CA ARG A 134 -14.46 -1.99 20.06
C ARG A 134 -13.78 -2.88 19.03
N LEU A 135 -13.21 -2.30 17.97
CA LEU A 135 -12.44 -3.05 16.97
C LEU A 135 -11.13 -3.61 17.55
N ALA A 136 -10.40 -2.78 18.31
CA ALA A 136 -9.17 -3.22 18.97
C ALA A 136 -9.48 -4.34 19.98
N GLU A 137 -10.58 -4.23 20.71
CA GLU A 137 -11.03 -5.26 21.64
C GLU A 137 -11.40 -6.58 20.94
N ALA A 138 -12.16 -6.52 19.84
CA ALA A 138 -12.49 -7.68 19.04
C ALA A 138 -11.25 -8.41 18.48
N LEU A 139 -10.24 -7.65 18.04
CA LEU A 139 -8.95 -8.19 17.61
C LEU A 139 -8.23 -8.91 18.77
N ARG A 140 -8.20 -8.32 19.97
CA ARG A 140 -7.58 -8.94 21.16
C ARG A 140 -8.24 -10.24 21.56
N ARG A 141 -9.58 -10.30 21.55
CA ARG A 141 -10.36 -11.51 21.86
C ARG A 141 -10.01 -12.69 20.96
N THR A 142 -9.60 -12.43 19.71
CA THR A 142 -9.22 -13.48 18.76
C THR A 142 -7.87 -14.13 19.14
N GLY A 143 -7.03 -13.45 19.92
CA GLY A 143 -5.77 -13.97 20.50
C GLY A 143 -4.60 -14.10 19.51
N ASP A 144 -4.88 -14.33 18.23
CA ASP A 144 -3.89 -14.40 17.16
C ASP A 144 -4.09 -13.35 16.05
N ALA A 145 -4.86 -12.30 16.33
CA ALA A 145 -5.08 -11.22 15.38
C ALA A 145 -3.77 -10.54 14.92
N ALA A 146 -3.79 -10.02 13.69
CA ALA A 146 -2.69 -9.29 13.09
C ALA A 146 -3.17 -7.95 12.50
N VAL A 147 -2.48 -6.86 12.86
CA VAL A 147 -2.70 -5.54 12.27
C VAL A 147 -1.63 -5.31 11.22
N TYR A 148 -2.03 -5.09 9.98
CA TYR A 148 -1.15 -4.85 8.85
C TYR A 148 -1.11 -3.37 8.50
N VAL A 149 0.07 -2.85 8.15
CA VAL A 149 0.24 -1.46 7.71
C VAL A 149 0.80 -1.41 6.30
N LEU A 150 0.00 -0.95 5.34
CA LEU A 150 0.43 -0.72 3.96
C LEU A 150 0.81 0.75 3.77
N HIS A 151 2.09 1.01 3.55
CA HIS A 151 2.65 2.35 3.46
C HIS A 151 3.62 2.51 2.29
N ASP A 152 3.89 3.75 1.91
CA ASP A 152 4.84 4.13 0.87
C ASP A 152 6.28 3.93 1.33
N ALA A 153 7.21 3.82 0.38
CA ALA A 153 8.64 3.85 0.69
C ALA A 153 9.09 5.30 0.95
N SER A 154 8.60 5.88 2.04
CA SER A 154 8.84 7.27 2.43
C SER A 154 8.96 7.42 3.94
N ARG A 155 9.44 8.58 4.41
CA ARG A 155 9.52 8.88 5.85
C ARG A 155 8.13 8.90 6.48
N ALA A 156 7.16 9.51 5.80
CA ALA A 156 5.76 9.52 6.24
C ALA A 156 5.20 8.10 6.34
N GLY A 157 5.53 7.21 5.40
CA GLY A 157 5.09 5.82 5.45
C GLY A 157 5.65 5.04 6.64
N TYR A 158 6.90 5.29 7.04
CA TYR A 158 7.44 4.69 8.26
C TYR A 158 6.84 5.31 9.54
N ALA A 159 6.57 6.61 9.56
CA ALA A 159 5.86 7.24 10.68
C ALA A 159 4.45 6.66 10.87
N ALA A 160 3.74 6.41 9.77
CA ALA A 160 2.41 5.78 9.79
C ALA A 160 2.40 4.41 10.49
N VAL A 161 3.49 3.65 10.44
CA VAL A 161 3.61 2.39 11.18
C VAL A 161 3.63 2.63 12.69
N GLU A 162 4.33 3.67 13.14
CA GLU A 162 4.38 4.01 14.56
C GLU A 162 3.03 4.57 15.05
N ASP A 163 2.35 5.38 14.23
CA ASP A 163 0.99 5.86 14.54
C ASP A 163 0.01 4.68 14.75
N VAL A 164 0.08 3.67 13.87
CA VAL A 164 -0.74 2.46 14.01
C VAL A 164 -0.34 1.65 15.23
N ARG A 165 0.96 1.55 15.57
CA ARG A 165 1.41 0.88 16.80
C ARG A 165 0.90 1.57 18.05
N ALA A 166 0.94 2.90 18.07
CA ALA A 166 0.42 3.69 19.18
C ALA A 166 -1.07 3.42 19.42
N TRP A 167 -1.87 3.33 18.34
CA TRP A 167 -3.29 2.95 18.44
C TRP A 167 -3.49 1.47 18.82
N ALA A 168 -2.70 0.57 18.24
CA ALA A 168 -2.87 -0.87 18.38
C ALA A 168 -2.49 -1.40 19.77
N GLY A 169 -1.62 -0.69 20.50
CA GLY A 169 -1.14 -1.08 21.82
C GLY A 169 -0.34 -2.37 21.78
N ASP A 170 -0.86 -3.41 22.42
CA ASP A 170 -0.24 -4.74 22.54
C ASP A 170 -0.47 -5.65 21.32
N LEU A 171 -1.36 -5.26 20.40
CA LEU A 171 -1.64 -6.02 19.19
C LEU A 171 -0.41 -6.11 18.28
N ARG A 172 -0.27 -7.23 17.57
CA ARG A 172 0.85 -7.47 16.66
C ARG A 172 0.69 -6.62 15.38
N VAL A 173 1.55 -5.61 15.24
CA VAL A 173 1.61 -4.77 14.05
C VAL A 173 2.69 -5.23 13.07
N HIS A 174 2.28 -5.52 11.84
CA HIS A 174 3.11 -6.01 10.75
C HIS A 174 3.19 -4.99 9.60
N PRO A 175 4.35 -4.34 9.38
CA PRO A 175 4.55 -3.49 8.22
C PRO A 175 4.51 -4.35 6.93
N LEU A 176 3.56 -4.04 6.04
CA LEU A 176 3.44 -4.60 4.68
C LEU A 176 3.83 -3.60 3.58
N GLY A 177 4.23 -2.39 3.97
CA GLY A 177 4.57 -1.30 3.04
C GLY A 177 5.77 -1.55 2.14
N LEU A 178 5.94 -0.64 1.18
CA LEU A 178 7.10 -0.64 0.30
C LEU A 178 8.34 -0.23 1.09
N ARG A 179 9.42 -1.00 0.90
CA ARG A 179 10.77 -0.58 1.27
C ARG A 179 11.47 0.03 0.05
N PRO A 180 12.46 0.91 0.26
CA PRO A 180 13.30 1.39 -0.83
C PRO A 180 13.90 0.28 -1.69
N VAL A 181 14.33 -0.84 -1.08
CA VAL A 181 14.80 -2.02 -1.84
C VAL A 181 13.73 -2.66 -2.72
N HIS A 182 12.47 -2.71 -2.27
CA HIS A 182 11.37 -3.22 -3.09
C HIS A 182 11.09 -2.27 -4.24
N ALA A 183 10.99 -0.98 -3.97
CA ALA A 183 10.78 0.02 -5.01
C ALA A 183 11.87 -0.02 -6.08
N ALA A 184 13.13 -0.20 -5.66
CA ALA A 184 14.27 -0.32 -6.56
C ALA A 184 14.25 -1.63 -7.38
N ALA A 185 13.94 -2.78 -6.76
CA ALA A 185 13.85 -4.06 -7.47
C ALA A 185 12.66 -4.12 -8.45
N LEU A 186 11.66 -3.27 -8.25
CA LEU A 186 10.48 -3.16 -9.10
C LEU A 186 10.58 -2.03 -10.14
N HIS A 187 11.71 -1.31 -10.16
CA HIS A 187 11.93 -0.13 -11.01
C HIS A 187 10.78 0.88 -10.93
N LEU A 188 10.23 1.08 -9.72
CA LEU A 188 9.10 1.98 -9.53
C LEU A 188 9.51 3.43 -9.77
N THR A 189 8.56 4.17 -10.33
CA THR A 189 8.68 5.60 -10.53
C THR A 189 8.66 6.32 -9.18
N THR A 190 9.58 7.27 -8.98
CA THR A 190 9.61 8.08 -7.76
C THR A 190 8.55 9.16 -7.80
N ALA A 191 7.92 9.39 -6.66
CA ALA A 191 7.07 10.56 -6.47
C ALA A 191 7.93 11.84 -6.48
N PRO A 192 7.32 13.01 -6.76
CA PRO A 192 7.95 14.29 -6.47
C PRO A 192 8.47 14.30 -5.03
N ARG A 193 9.66 14.87 -4.84
CA ARG A 193 10.34 14.87 -3.54
C ARG A 193 9.39 15.41 -2.47
N GLU A 194 9.21 14.66 -1.39
CA GLU A 194 8.49 15.16 -0.22
C GLU A 194 9.22 16.41 0.27
N ARG A 195 8.55 17.55 0.24
CA ARG A 195 8.98 18.73 0.98
C ARG A 195 8.77 18.36 2.44
N SER A 196 9.87 18.03 3.11
CA SER A 196 9.93 17.43 4.43
C SER A 196 8.77 17.87 5.34
N ALA A 197 7.88 16.94 5.69
CA ALA A 197 7.30 17.01 7.03
C ALA A 197 8.49 16.78 7.98
N ALA A 198 8.90 17.83 8.67
CA ALA A 198 9.97 17.80 9.66
C ALA A 198 9.54 16.94 10.85
N GLY A 199 9.54 15.62 10.67
CA GLY A 199 9.31 14.64 11.72
C GLY A 199 10.63 13.93 12.02
N SER A 200 11.15 14.12 13.22
CA SER A 200 12.26 13.35 13.80
C SER A 200 11.82 11.91 14.13
N ALA A 201 11.15 11.21 13.21
CA ALA A 201 10.92 9.79 13.36
C ALA A 201 12.29 9.09 13.36
N ALA A 202 12.55 8.29 14.39
CA ALA A 202 13.76 7.48 14.48
C ALA A 202 13.92 6.67 13.19
N ALA A 203 15.17 6.45 12.78
CA ALA A 203 15.45 5.65 11.60
C ALA A 203 14.82 4.26 11.78
N PRO A 204 14.00 3.78 10.83
CA PRO A 204 13.39 2.47 10.93
C PRO A 204 14.48 1.41 11.08
N ALA A 205 14.34 0.52 12.05
CA ALA A 205 15.27 -0.59 12.25
C ALA A 205 15.38 -1.44 10.96
N GLY A 206 16.50 -2.13 10.75
CA GLY A 206 16.68 -3.11 9.65
C GLY A 206 16.73 -2.56 8.22
N LEU A 207 16.88 -1.24 8.05
CA LEU A 207 17.20 -0.62 6.77
C LEU A 207 18.70 -0.59 6.49
N ALA A 208 19.08 -0.89 5.24
CA ALA A 208 20.45 -0.71 4.80
C ALA A 208 20.81 0.78 4.74
N LEU A 209 22.11 1.10 4.85
CA LEU A 209 22.60 2.49 4.86
C LEU A 209 22.15 3.32 3.64
N TRP A 210 22.12 2.70 2.46
CA TRP A 210 21.68 3.38 1.24
C TRP A 210 20.17 3.67 1.25
N GLU A 211 19.35 2.81 1.86
CA GLU A 211 17.90 3.02 2.03
C GLU A 211 17.68 4.23 2.95
N LEU A 212 18.43 4.29 4.06
CA LEU A 212 18.39 5.42 5.00
C LEU A 212 18.81 6.73 4.34
N ARG A 213 19.92 6.75 3.58
CA ARG A 213 20.37 7.94 2.84
C ARG A 213 19.30 8.44 1.88
N ARG A 214 18.63 7.52 1.19
CA ARG A 214 17.56 7.84 0.25
C ARG A 214 16.36 8.48 0.95
N LEU A 215 15.91 7.92 2.07
CA LEU A 215 14.80 8.47 2.87
C LEU A 215 15.17 9.85 3.45
N ARG A 216 16.40 10.02 3.94
CA ARG A 216 16.90 11.34 4.40
C ARG A 216 16.95 12.38 3.29
N ALA A 217 17.24 11.94 2.07
CA ALA A 217 17.16 12.77 0.87
C ALA A 217 15.71 13.00 0.38
N GLY A 218 14.67 12.70 1.19
CA GLY A 218 13.28 12.98 0.85
C GLY A 218 12.76 12.26 -0.40
N ARG A 219 13.46 11.22 -0.87
CA ARG A 219 13.04 10.44 -2.05
C ARG A 219 12.03 9.41 -1.60
N SER A 220 10.83 9.49 -2.15
CA SER A 220 9.73 8.58 -1.86
C SER A 220 9.28 7.80 -3.10
N VAL A 221 8.62 6.67 -2.85
CA VAL A 221 7.91 5.90 -3.87
C VAL A 221 6.57 5.47 -3.29
N GLU A 222 5.50 5.86 -3.95
CA GLU A 222 4.13 5.56 -3.55
C GLU A 222 3.77 4.09 -3.83
N VAL A 223 2.95 3.49 -2.97
CA VAL A 223 2.28 2.20 -3.20
C VAL A 223 1.44 2.27 -4.48
N ALA A 224 0.88 3.44 -4.80
CA ALA A 224 0.18 3.68 -6.05
C ALA A 224 1.04 3.43 -7.31
N ALA A 225 2.37 3.43 -7.21
CA ALA A 225 3.24 3.09 -8.33
C ALA A 225 3.25 1.60 -8.68
N VAL A 226 2.78 0.73 -7.77
CA VAL A 226 2.61 -0.70 -8.03
C VAL A 226 1.37 -0.92 -8.90
N ASN A 227 1.49 -1.79 -9.90
CA ASN A 227 0.34 -2.20 -10.72
C ASN A 227 -0.83 -2.68 -9.86
N PRO A 228 -2.09 -2.24 -10.11
CA PRO A 228 -3.25 -2.60 -9.31
C PRO A 228 -3.43 -4.11 -9.12
N ALA A 229 -3.38 -4.90 -10.19
CA ALA A 229 -3.52 -6.35 -10.12
C ALA A 229 -2.42 -7.01 -9.28
N ARG A 230 -1.18 -6.54 -9.44
CA ARG A 230 -0.04 -7.03 -8.66
C ARG A 230 -0.17 -6.66 -7.19
N LEU A 231 -0.62 -5.45 -6.89
CA LEU A 231 -0.84 -4.98 -5.53
C LEU A 231 -1.90 -5.85 -4.85
N LEU A 232 -3.09 -5.98 -5.44
CA LEU A 232 -4.18 -6.83 -4.93
C LEU A 232 -3.69 -8.25 -4.64
N ARG A 233 -3.12 -8.92 -5.66
CA ARG A 233 -2.60 -10.30 -5.51
C ARG A 233 -1.59 -10.42 -4.38
N THR A 234 -0.71 -9.43 -4.24
CA THR A 234 0.32 -9.46 -3.22
C THR A 234 -0.26 -9.22 -1.83
N VAL A 235 -1.16 -8.24 -1.67
CA VAL A 235 -1.82 -7.99 -0.38
C VAL A 235 -2.62 -9.22 0.03
N HIS A 236 -3.47 -9.79 -0.84
CA HIS A 236 -4.19 -11.05 -0.57
C HIS A 236 -3.25 -12.16 -0.08
N ARG A 237 -2.16 -12.40 -0.81
CA ARG A 237 -1.19 -13.45 -0.44
C ARG A 237 -0.56 -13.18 0.92
N LEU A 238 -0.22 -11.93 1.23
CA LEU A 238 0.46 -11.57 2.48
C LEU A 238 -0.50 -11.66 3.68
N VAL A 239 -1.71 -11.10 3.57
CA VAL A 239 -2.68 -11.09 4.68
C VAL A 239 -3.29 -12.49 4.94
N ARG A 240 -3.35 -13.36 3.93
CA ARG A 240 -3.79 -14.77 4.09
C ARG A 240 -2.65 -15.72 4.45
N GLY A 241 -1.45 -15.49 3.92
CA GLY A 241 -0.31 -16.40 4.04
C GLY A 241 0.37 -16.39 5.41
N GLN A 242 0.34 -15.26 6.13
CA GLN A 242 0.97 -15.16 7.44
C GLN A 242 0.27 -15.99 8.53
N THR A 243 -1.02 -16.28 8.37
CA THR A 243 -1.77 -17.19 9.26
C THR A 243 -1.35 -18.66 9.14
N ARG A 244 -0.70 -19.10 8.05
CA ARG A 244 -0.30 -20.51 7.89
C ARG A 244 1.03 -20.88 8.58
N HIS A 245 1.70 -19.95 9.25
CA HIS A 245 3.08 -20.17 9.72
C HIS A 245 3.26 -20.12 11.24
N ARG A 246 2.48 -20.92 11.99
CA ARG A 246 2.76 -21.21 13.41
C ARG A 246 2.21 -22.57 13.81
N ARG A 247 2.96 -23.66 13.56
CA ARG A 247 2.81 -24.91 14.33
C ARG A 247 3.91 -26.00 14.22
N ARG A 248 5.04 -25.83 13.52
CA ARG A 248 6.01 -26.96 13.40
C ARG A 248 7.49 -26.78 13.72
N THR A 249 8.05 -25.59 13.94
CA THR A 249 9.49 -25.50 14.28
C THR A 249 9.84 -24.33 15.21
N ALA A 250 9.52 -24.49 16.50
CA ALA A 250 9.72 -23.48 17.53
C ALA A 250 11.12 -23.44 18.17
N ARG A 251 12.15 -24.12 17.62
CA ARG A 251 13.47 -24.22 18.31
C ARG A 251 14.70 -23.67 17.57
N LEU A 252 14.59 -23.16 16.34
CA LEU A 252 15.77 -22.70 15.56
C LEU A 252 15.72 -21.24 15.07
N ARG A 253 14.69 -20.46 15.41
CA ARG A 253 14.50 -19.09 14.88
C ARG A 253 14.77 -17.95 15.88
N GLN A 254 15.34 -18.27 17.05
CA GLN A 254 15.74 -17.25 18.04
C GLN A 254 16.96 -16.42 17.59
N LEU A 255 17.52 -16.66 16.40
CA LEU A 255 18.65 -15.92 15.83
C LEU A 255 18.30 -15.04 14.61
N GLN A 256 17.03 -14.87 14.23
CA GLN A 256 16.59 -13.99 13.12
C GLN A 256 15.81 -12.77 13.59
N ALA A 257 16.21 -12.17 14.72
CA ALA A 257 15.63 -10.97 15.32
C ALA A 257 15.93 -9.67 14.53
N ALA A 258 15.75 -9.68 13.21
CA ALA A 258 15.67 -8.51 12.37
C ALA A 258 14.52 -8.71 11.38
N GLY A 259 13.30 -8.54 11.89
CA GLY A 259 12.03 -8.90 11.25
C GLY A 259 11.68 -8.08 10.01
N PHE A 260 12.32 -8.36 8.88
CA PHE A 260 11.89 -7.88 7.57
C PHE A 260 11.78 -9.03 6.57
N MET A 261 10.58 -9.20 6.00
CA MET A 261 10.28 -10.27 5.04
C MET A 261 10.80 -9.98 3.63
N THR A 262 11.18 -11.04 2.93
CA THR A 262 11.57 -11.10 1.52
C THR A 262 10.34 -11.18 0.60
N TRP A 263 10.34 -10.45 -0.52
CA TRP A 263 9.25 -10.47 -1.51
C TRP A 263 9.47 -11.61 -2.51
N PRO A 264 8.47 -12.45 -2.81
CA PRO A 264 8.67 -13.62 -3.64
C PRO A 264 8.88 -13.26 -5.12
N ALA A 265 9.81 -13.97 -5.74
CA ALA A 265 10.01 -14.02 -7.17
C ALA A 265 9.12 -15.13 -7.77
N ALA A 266 7.86 -14.77 -8.09
CA ALA A 266 7.00 -15.48 -9.04
C ALA A 266 5.85 -14.55 -9.43
#